data_AF-A0A067MF73-F1
#
_entry.id   AF-A0A067MF73-F1
#
_cell.length_a   1.000
_cell.length_b   1.000
_cell.length_c   1.000
_cell.angle_alpha   90.00
_cell.angle_beta   90.00
_cell.angle_gamma   90.00
#
_symmetry.space_group_name_H-M   'P 1'
#
loop_
_entity.id
_entity.type
_entity.pdbx_description
1 polymer ?
#
loop_
_entity_poly.entity_id
_entity_poly.type
_entity_poly.pdbx_seq_one_letter_code
_entity_poly.pdbx_strand_id
1 'polypeptide(L)'
;MKTENRDSFEPEASNQSDPEGAGKCKLKMDLQAFAFGTPVTPRRSLRTKPESSGKIVPVPTGNATRKTLAQKRKRSTSLSNSDEEQGEKRKKKKPLKRGYAPPETYAHLNSLTDCLKEGVDVLFCGINPGCMSATKGCHFASPTNHFWRCLHRSGLTSRLLSPSEDHTLPDAFNIGLTNLVERPSAEAAELSKKEMAESVPTLFRKIVGVRPRVVCFVGKSIWDAFEARVKKDSGGLKKSKTELDSTKFGGPAPSKPTKGRQKPVTKWGSQPYKLVYDSERAELTADAQDERIAETLFFLVPSTSGRVVSHQLSDKVELFTELKSQVDQVKMMKFDPGETLPISSSLYQD
;
A
#
# COMPACT_ATOMS: atom_id res chain seq x y z
N MET A 1 37.39 -33.66 -73.60
CA MET A 1 38.67 -33.11 -73.09
C MET A 1 38.32 -32.39 -71.79
N LYS A 2 38.69 -32.96 -70.64
CA LYS A 2 39.81 -32.51 -69.75
C LYS A 2 39.55 -31.09 -69.21
N THR A 3 39.59 -30.70 -67.94
CA THR A 3 40.17 -31.17 -66.65
C THR A 3 39.73 -30.09 -65.62
N GLU A 4 39.24 -30.39 -64.42
CA GLU A 4 39.97 -30.53 -63.13
C GLU A 4 40.79 -29.33 -62.60
N ASN A 5 40.69 -29.17 -61.26
CA ASN A 5 41.60 -28.59 -60.25
C ASN A 5 41.36 -27.14 -59.78
N ARG A 6 41.00 -26.93 -58.49
CA ARG A 6 41.80 -26.97 -57.24
C ARG A 6 42.82 -25.84 -57.19
N ASP A 7 42.63 -24.92 -56.24
CA ASP A 7 43.76 -24.54 -55.39
C ASP A 7 43.30 -24.05 -54.02
N SER A 8 44.16 -24.35 -53.05
CA SER A 8 43.98 -24.23 -51.61
C SER A 8 45.25 -23.57 -51.08
N PHE A 9 45.17 -22.52 -50.27
CA PHE A 9 46.31 -22.08 -49.46
C PHE A 9 45.86 -21.12 -48.33
N GLU A 10 45.96 -21.58 -47.08
CA GLU A 10 46.28 -20.70 -45.94
C GLU A 10 47.79 -20.43 -45.92
N PRO A 11 48.25 -19.35 -45.27
CA PRO A 11 48.88 -19.60 -43.96
C PRO A 11 48.64 -18.54 -42.88
N GLU A 12 48.80 -19.00 -41.64
CA GLU A 12 48.99 -18.25 -40.39
C GLU A 12 50.08 -17.16 -40.47
N ALA A 13 49.94 -16.09 -39.68
CA ALA A 13 50.84 -15.79 -38.55
C ALA A 13 50.62 -14.38 -37.97
N SER A 14 50.38 -14.38 -36.66
CA SER A 14 50.79 -13.40 -35.63
C SER A 14 51.49 -12.11 -36.05
N ASN A 15 50.99 -10.98 -35.54
CA ASN A 15 51.87 -10.03 -34.85
C ASN A 15 51.14 -9.21 -33.77
N GLN A 16 51.73 -9.27 -32.58
CA GLN A 16 51.45 -8.47 -31.40
C GLN A 16 51.90 -7.02 -31.62
N SER A 17 51.12 -6.07 -31.11
CA SER A 17 51.64 -4.82 -30.55
C SER A 17 50.55 -4.12 -29.72
N ASP A 18 50.68 -4.19 -28.39
CA ASP A 18 50.14 -3.19 -27.47
C ASP A 18 50.84 -1.83 -27.71
N PRO A 19 50.24 -0.69 -27.30
CA PRO A 19 50.55 -0.19 -25.97
C PRO A 19 49.38 0.48 -25.19
N GLU A 20 49.43 0.22 -23.89
CA GLU A 20 49.33 1.16 -22.75
C GLU A 20 48.15 2.15 -22.62
N GLY A 21 47.46 2.06 -21.47
CA GLY A 21 46.62 3.16 -20.97
C GLY A 21 45.70 2.86 -19.78
N ALA A 22 46.00 1.89 -18.89
CA ALA A 22 45.17 1.60 -17.72
C ALA A 22 45.62 2.41 -16.48
N GLY A 23 44.79 3.37 -16.07
CA GLY A 23 44.93 4.15 -14.84
C GLY A 23 44.77 3.29 -13.58
N LYS A 24 45.83 3.22 -12.77
CA LYS A 24 45.88 2.52 -11.49
C LYS A 24 45.28 3.40 -10.37
N CYS A 25 44.06 3.08 -9.92
CA CYS A 25 43.57 3.51 -8.60
C CYS A 25 44.07 2.51 -7.54
N LYS A 26 44.96 2.99 -6.67
CA LYS A 26 45.69 2.22 -5.66
C LYS A 26 44.91 2.26 -4.34
N LEU A 27 44.10 1.25 -4.05
CA LEU A 27 43.57 0.99 -2.71
C LEU A 27 44.40 -0.13 -2.08
N LYS A 28 45.27 0.23 -1.14
CA LYS A 28 45.95 -0.72 -0.25
C LYS A 28 44.90 -1.26 0.73
N MET A 29 44.61 -2.55 0.69
CA MET A 29 44.02 -3.25 1.83
C MET A 29 45.17 -3.69 2.74
N ASP A 30 45.15 -3.20 3.97
CA ASP A 30 46.02 -3.66 5.04
C ASP A 30 45.36 -4.88 5.71
N LEU A 31 46.10 -5.98 5.75
CA LEU A 31 45.63 -7.30 6.14
C LEU A 31 46.39 -7.73 7.41
N GLN A 32 46.31 -6.91 8.45
CA GLN A 32 46.72 -7.22 9.82
C GLN A 32 45.78 -6.59 10.84
N ALA A 33 44.59 -7.18 11.01
CA ALA A 33 43.76 -6.97 12.19
C ALA A 33 42.85 -8.19 12.43
N PHE A 34 43.47 -9.39 12.48
CA PHE A 34 42.87 -10.58 13.09
C PHE A 34 43.48 -10.77 14.47
N ALA A 35 42.82 -10.30 15.51
CA ALA A 35 43.08 -10.71 16.89
C ALA A 35 41.78 -10.65 17.71
N PHE A 36 41.50 -11.76 18.38
CA PHE A 36 40.32 -12.08 19.16
C PHE A 36 40.04 -11.06 20.28
N GLY A 37 38.81 -10.54 20.33
CA GLY A 37 38.29 -9.73 21.44
C GLY A 37 36.98 -10.31 21.97
N THR A 38 37.00 -10.76 23.21
CA THR A 38 35.88 -11.37 23.96
C THR A 38 34.75 -10.38 24.26
N PRO A 39 33.48 -10.84 24.37
CA PRO A 39 32.33 -9.95 24.57
C PRO A 39 32.20 -9.45 26.02
N VAL A 40 32.07 -8.14 26.17
CA VAL A 40 31.71 -7.46 27.43
C VAL A 40 30.18 -7.43 27.57
N THR A 41 29.66 -8.14 28.58
CA THR A 41 28.25 -8.15 28.96
C THR A 41 27.87 -6.92 29.79
N PRO A 42 26.73 -6.24 29.55
CA PRO A 42 26.21 -5.26 30.49
C PRO A 42 25.53 -5.93 31.69
N ARG A 43 25.97 -5.47 32.88
CA ARG A 43 25.70 -5.99 34.22
C ARG A 43 24.27 -5.73 34.67
N ARG A 44 23.55 -6.80 35.02
CA ARG A 44 22.22 -6.81 35.65
C ARG A 44 22.34 -6.35 37.12
N SER A 45 21.69 -5.24 37.48
CA SER A 45 21.56 -4.77 38.86
C SER A 45 20.52 -5.63 39.61
N LEU A 46 20.99 -6.59 40.42
CA LEU A 46 20.18 -7.29 41.41
C LEU A 46 20.39 -6.60 42.77
N ARG A 47 19.33 -5.96 43.28
CA ARG A 47 19.27 -5.41 44.63
C ARG A 47 18.76 -6.49 45.58
N THR A 48 19.60 -6.82 46.54
CA THR A 48 19.40 -7.76 47.64
C THR A 48 18.29 -7.34 48.60
N LYS A 49 17.44 -8.28 49.03
CA LYS A 49 16.62 -8.22 50.25
C LYS A 49 16.99 -9.43 51.13
N PRO A 50 17.15 -9.27 52.45
CA PRO A 50 17.37 -10.41 53.33
C PRO A 50 16.05 -11.09 53.72
N GLU A 51 16.15 -12.40 53.93
CA GLU A 51 15.14 -13.28 54.49
C GLU A 51 15.00 -13.10 56.01
N SER A 52 13.79 -13.28 56.54
CA SER A 52 13.61 -13.82 57.90
C SER A 52 12.46 -14.82 57.90
N SER A 53 12.78 -16.01 58.39
CA SER A 53 12.01 -17.23 58.63
C SER A 53 10.83 -17.09 59.60
N GLY A 54 9.80 -17.94 59.43
CA GLY A 54 8.87 -18.32 60.52
C GLY A 54 7.53 -18.92 60.06
N LYS A 55 7.31 -20.20 60.36
CA LYS A 55 6.20 -21.09 59.94
C LYS A 55 5.00 -21.12 60.93
N ILE A 56 3.77 -21.11 60.35
CA ILE A 56 2.59 -22.01 60.60
C ILE A 56 1.57 -21.82 61.77
N VAL A 57 0.31 -21.42 61.42
CA VAL A 57 -1.09 -21.97 61.66
C VAL A 57 -1.67 -22.15 63.11
N PRO A 58 -3.01 -22.20 63.44
CA PRO A 58 -4.28 -21.54 62.99
C PRO A 58 -5.20 -20.89 64.10
N VAL A 59 -6.14 -20.01 63.67
CA VAL A 59 -7.57 -19.69 64.05
C VAL A 59 -8.19 -20.34 65.33
N PRO A 60 -8.96 -19.62 66.23
CA PRO A 60 -10.40 -19.35 66.00
C PRO A 60 -11.10 -18.08 66.60
N THR A 61 -12.19 -17.73 65.91
CA THR A 61 -13.49 -17.06 66.28
C THR A 61 -13.64 -16.13 67.49
N GLY A 62 -14.30 -14.98 67.26
CA GLY A 62 -15.02 -14.22 68.28
C GLY A 62 -15.68 -12.93 67.76
N ASN A 63 -17.01 -12.89 67.74
CA ASN A 63 -17.85 -11.74 67.39
C ASN A 63 -17.67 -10.53 68.32
N ALA A 64 -17.72 -9.30 67.78
CA ALA A 64 -18.35 -8.16 68.45
C ALA A 64 -18.63 -6.99 67.49
N THR A 65 -19.88 -6.54 67.53
CA THR A 65 -20.48 -5.35 66.90
C THR A 65 -19.94 -4.04 67.48
N ARG A 66 -19.77 -2.99 66.65
CA ARG A 66 -20.29 -1.63 66.92
C ARG A 66 -20.03 -0.63 65.78
N LYS A 67 -21.06 0.18 65.55
CA LYS A 67 -21.20 1.35 64.67
C LYS A 67 -20.11 2.41 64.93
N THR A 68 -19.74 3.23 63.94
CA THR A 68 -20.10 4.67 63.88
C THR A 68 -19.41 5.48 62.75
N LEU A 69 -20.24 6.39 62.20
CA LEU A 69 -20.00 7.75 61.68
C LEU A 69 -19.01 8.03 60.53
N ALA A 70 -19.61 8.34 59.38
CA ALA A 70 -19.08 9.26 58.38
C ALA A 70 -18.98 10.69 58.93
N GLN A 71 -17.83 11.35 58.74
CA GLN A 71 -17.66 12.78 58.98
C GLN A 71 -17.32 13.53 57.69
N LYS A 72 -18.28 14.38 57.32
CA LYS A 72 -18.30 15.37 56.26
C LYS A 72 -17.54 16.61 56.76
N ARG A 73 -16.41 16.99 56.14
CA ARG A 73 -15.75 18.28 56.42
C ARG A 73 -16.18 19.33 55.40
N LYS A 74 -16.96 20.30 55.88
CA LYS A 74 -17.18 21.62 55.26
C LYS A 74 -15.89 22.45 55.39
N ARG A 75 -15.56 23.25 54.38
CA ARG A 75 -14.70 24.43 54.57
C ARG A 75 -15.33 25.66 53.92
N SER A 76 -15.29 26.72 54.70
CA SER A 76 -16.00 27.99 54.59
C SER A 76 -15.37 28.95 53.58
N THR A 77 -16.23 29.86 53.12
CA THR A 77 -16.00 31.07 52.33
C THR A 77 -15.23 32.14 53.10
N SER A 78 -14.30 32.83 52.43
CA SER A 78 -13.97 34.23 52.69
C SER A 78 -13.42 34.88 51.41
N LEU A 79 -14.02 36.01 51.03
CA LEU A 79 -13.68 36.86 49.90
C LEU A 79 -12.52 37.81 50.26
N SER A 80 -11.60 38.04 49.33
CA SER A 80 -11.07 39.38 49.02
C SER A 80 -10.31 39.36 47.68
N ASN A 81 -10.69 40.33 46.84
CA ASN A 81 -10.15 40.88 45.60
C ASN A 81 -8.61 40.88 45.48
N SER A 82 -7.97 41.04 44.33
CA SER A 82 -8.27 40.98 42.88
C SER A 82 -6.92 41.29 42.23
N ASP A 83 -6.34 40.34 41.51
CA ASP A 83 -5.34 40.62 40.47
C ASP A 83 -5.58 39.58 39.37
N GLU A 84 -6.30 40.00 38.33
CA GLU A 84 -6.58 39.18 37.15
C GLU A 84 -5.32 39.09 36.27
N GLU A 85 -4.50 38.06 36.50
CA GLU A 85 -3.75 37.48 35.39
C GLU A 85 -4.69 36.56 34.61
N GLN A 86 -5.18 37.06 33.47
CA GLN A 86 -5.91 36.25 32.49
C GLN A 86 -4.98 35.20 31.88
N GLY A 87 -4.90 34.05 32.55
CA GLY A 87 -4.42 32.81 31.96
C GLY A 87 -5.41 32.33 30.90
N GLU A 88 -5.25 32.81 29.67
CA GLU A 88 -5.95 32.26 28.51
C GLU A 88 -5.69 30.75 28.43
N LYS A 89 -6.72 29.95 28.73
CA LYS A 89 -6.73 28.52 28.40
C LYS A 89 -6.66 28.39 26.88
N ARG A 90 -5.43 28.26 26.33
CA ARG A 90 -5.18 27.94 24.92
C ARG A 90 -5.96 26.67 24.55
N LYS A 91 -7.13 26.85 23.93
CA LYS A 91 -7.86 25.78 23.26
C LYS A 91 -6.88 25.10 22.31
N LYS A 92 -6.54 23.82 22.55
CA LYS A 92 -5.72 23.03 21.62
C LYS A 92 -6.40 23.07 20.27
N LYS A 93 -5.88 23.88 19.34
CA LYS A 93 -6.37 23.96 17.96
C LYS A 93 -6.28 22.54 17.40
N LYS A 94 -7.40 21.99 16.92
CA LYS A 94 -7.37 20.74 16.16
C LYS A 94 -6.36 20.93 15.02
N PRO A 95 -5.44 19.99 14.77
CA PRO A 95 -4.53 20.12 13.65
C PRO A 95 -5.36 20.34 12.38
N LEU A 96 -5.05 21.41 11.65
CA LEU A 96 -5.69 21.72 10.37
C LEU A 96 -5.52 20.50 9.48
N LYS A 97 -6.60 20.06 8.82
CA LYS A 97 -6.47 19.04 7.77
C LYS A 97 -5.51 19.60 6.72
N ARG A 98 -4.40 18.91 6.46
CA ARG A 98 -3.50 19.31 5.40
C ARG A 98 -4.26 19.26 4.09
N GLY A 99 -4.28 20.39 3.39
CA GLY A 99 -4.84 20.50 2.06
C GLY A 99 -3.83 20.03 1.02
N TYR A 100 -4.08 20.38 -0.23
CA TYR A 100 -3.14 20.13 -1.32
C TYR A 100 -1.75 20.70 -1.00
N ALA A 101 -0.70 19.91 -1.24
CA ALA A 101 0.69 20.36 -1.18
C ALA A 101 1.27 20.34 -2.60
N PRO A 102 1.81 21.48 -3.08
CA PRO A 102 2.36 21.56 -4.42
C PRO A 102 3.64 20.70 -4.52
N PRO A 103 4.00 20.19 -5.72
CA PRO A 103 5.09 19.23 -5.89
C PRO A 103 6.43 19.64 -5.31
N GLU A 104 6.73 20.94 -5.35
CA GLU A 104 7.96 21.57 -4.88
C GLU A 104 8.20 21.31 -3.39
N THR A 105 7.13 21.11 -2.60
CA THR A 105 7.20 20.84 -1.16
C THR A 105 8.07 19.62 -0.84
N TYR A 106 8.05 18.61 -1.71
CA TYR A 106 8.75 17.35 -1.51
C TYR A 106 9.73 17.03 -2.64
N ALA A 107 10.16 18.03 -3.42
CA ALA A 107 11.07 17.85 -4.55
C ALA A 107 12.44 17.28 -4.16
N HIS A 108 12.82 17.36 -2.88
CA HIS A 108 14.02 16.74 -2.33
C HIS A 108 13.89 15.22 -2.10
N LEU A 109 12.69 14.66 -2.27
CA LEU A 109 12.43 13.23 -2.13
C LEU A 109 12.30 12.58 -3.51
N ASN A 110 12.91 11.42 -3.66
CA ASN A 110 12.83 10.63 -4.88
C ASN A 110 11.48 9.89 -4.98
N SER A 111 11.05 9.61 -6.21
CA SER A 111 9.99 8.63 -6.46
C SER A 111 10.46 7.23 -6.04
N LEU A 112 9.52 6.30 -5.92
CA LEU A 112 9.81 4.89 -5.67
C LEU A 112 9.88 4.11 -6.97
N THR A 113 10.86 3.21 -7.05
CA THR A 113 10.91 2.18 -8.08
C THR A 113 9.78 1.18 -7.85
N ASP A 114 9.03 0.85 -8.91
CA ASP A 114 8.03 -0.21 -8.85
C ASP A 114 8.70 -1.60 -8.76
N CYS A 115 8.08 -2.54 -8.06
CA CYS A 115 8.52 -3.93 -8.02
C CYS A 115 7.61 -4.74 -8.94
N LEU A 116 7.98 -4.86 -10.22
CA LEU A 116 7.14 -5.48 -11.25
C LEU A 116 7.81 -6.72 -11.84
N LYS A 117 6.98 -7.72 -12.15
CA LYS A 117 7.31 -8.92 -12.91
C LYS A 117 6.08 -9.28 -13.72
N GLU A 118 6.24 -9.70 -14.96
CA GLU A 118 5.10 -10.16 -15.77
C GLU A 118 4.44 -11.37 -15.11
N GLY A 119 3.11 -11.44 -15.19
CA GLY A 119 2.36 -12.60 -14.73
C GLY A 119 2.19 -12.75 -13.21
N VAL A 120 2.40 -11.68 -12.43
CA VAL A 120 2.22 -11.74 -10.96
C VAL A 120 0.79 -12.11 -10.56
N ASP A 121 0.66 -12.86 -9.47
CA ASP A 121 -0.64 -13.24 -8.93
C ASP A 121 -1.40 -12.02 -8.40
N VAL A 122 -0.69 -11.10 -7.74
CA VAL A 122 -1.26 -9.85 -7.21
C VAL A 122 -0.34 -8.67 -7.49
N LEU A 123 -0.88 -7.61 -8.09
CA LEU A 123 -0.24 -6.29 -8.13
C LEU A 123 -0.90 -5.38 -7.10
N PHE A 124 -0.19 -5.04 -6.04
CA PHE A 124 -0.65 -4.03 -5.08
C PHE A 124 -0.36 -2.62 -5.60
N CYS A 125 -1.40 -1.79 -5.62
CA CYS A 125 -1.30 -0.38 -6.00
C CYS A 125 -1.57 0.50 -4.77
N GLY A 126 -0.52 1.17 -4.29
CA GLY A 126 -0.60 2.21 -3.26
C GLY A 126 -1.04 3.56 -3.84
N ILE A 127 -1.32 4.53 -2.97
CA ILE A 127 -1.75 5.87 -3.41
C ILE A 127 -0.56 6.60 -4.01
N ASN A 128 0.47 6.82 -3.19
CA ASN A 128 1.72 7.48 -3.53
C ASN A 128 2.75 7.19 -2.42
N PRO A 129 4.06 7.40 -2.70
CA PRO A 129 5.08 7.28 -1.67
C PRO A 129 4.84 8.25 -0.51
N GLY A 130 4.75 7.71 0.71
CA GLY A 130 4.86 8.54 1.92
C GLY A 130 6.31 9.03 2.10
N CYS A 131 6.53 10.15 2.79
CA CYS A 131 7.89 10.70 2.99
C CYS A 131 8.92 9.64 3.40
N MET A 132 8.61 8.79 4.38
CA MET A 132 9.56 7.79 4.86
C MET A 132 9.78 6.63 3.88
N SER A 133 8.79 6.30 3.05
CA SER A 133 8.97 5.36 1.95
C SER A 133 9.91 5.94 0.92
N ALA A 134 9.66 7.18 0.48
CA ALA A 134 10.52 7.89 -0.47
C ALA A 134 11.96 8.05 0.03
N THR A 135 12.16 8.41 1.31
CA THR A 135 13.50 8.51 1.91
C THR A 135 14.24 7.17 1.94
N LYS A 136 13.53 6.06 2.20
CA LYS A 136 14.14 4.73 2.28
C LYS A 136 14.28 4.04 0.92
N GLY A 137 13.57 4.52 -0.10
CA GLY A 137 13.45 3.81 -1.38
C GLY A 137 12.62 2.52 -1.28
N CYS A 138 11.76 2.39 -0.26
CA CYS A 138 11.01 1.15 0.00
C CYS A 138 9.50 1.38 0.13
N HIS A 139 8.71 0.46 -0.42
CA HIS A 139 7.26 0.49 -0.35
C HIS A 139 6.75 0.28 1.09
N PHE A 140 5.72 1.06 1.45
CA PHE A 140 5.03 0.98 2.75
C PHE A 140 5.94 1.00 3.99
N ALA A 141 7.05 1.73 3.94
CA ALA A 141 8.12 1.61 4.92
C ALA A 141 7.76 2.09 6.33
N SER A 142 6.76 2.97 6.48
CA SER A 142 6.37 3.56 7.79
C SER A 142 6.13 2.47 8.84
N PRO A 143 6.67 2.55 10.07
CA PRO A 143 6.45 1.53 11.09
C PRO A 143 4.98 1.43 11.50
N THR A 144 4.24 2.53 11.34
CA THR A 144 2.80 2.59 11.58
C THR A 144 1.97 2.02 10.42
N ASN A 145 2.59 1.70 9.27
CA ASN A 145 1.90 1.04 8.17
C ASN A 145 1.64 -0.43 8.51
N HIS A 146 0.47 -0.92 8.11
CA HIS A 146 0.01 -2.28 8.37
C HIS A 146 0.31 -3.24 7.22
N PHE A 147 0.74 -2.76 6.05
CA PHE A 147 0.87 -3.55 4.81
C PHE A 147 1.63 -4.85 5.00
N TRP A 148 2.88 -4.79 5.46
CA TRP A 148 3.74 -5.96 5.66
C TRP A 148 3.15 -6.96 6.68
N ARG A 149 2.49 -6.44 7.73
CA ARG A 149 1.78 -7.27 8.71
C ARG A 149 0.52 -7.90 8.13
N CYS A 150 -0.22 -7.19 7.28
CA CYS A 150 -1.38 -7.72 6.57
C CYS A 150 -0.97 -8.82 5.60
N LEU A 151 0.08 -8.59 4.82
CA LEU A 151 0.62 -9.52 3.84
C LEU A 151 1.04 -10.85 4.46
N HIS A 152 1.71 -10.80 5.62
CA HIS A 152 2.09 -12.02 6.32
C HIS A 152 0.90 -12.69 7.01
N ARG A 153 0.11 -11.93 7.77
CA ARG A 153 -0.99 -12.51 8.57
C ARG A 153 -2.14 -13.06 7.73
N SER A 154 -2.31 -12.61 6.49
CA SER A 154 -3.26 -13.21 5.55
C SER A 154 -2.76 -14.49 4.89
N GLY A 155 -1.47 -14.80 5.04
CA GLY A 155 -0.82 -15.94 4.38
C GLY A 155 -0.42 -15.68 2.92
N LEU A 156 -0.47 -14.43 2.43
CA LEU A 156 0.08 -14.08 1.11
C LEU A 156 1.61 -14.20 1.09
N THR A 157 2.25 -14.08 2.25
CA THR A 157 3.68 -14.36 2.45
C THR A 157 3.87 -15.31 3.62
N SER A 158 4.77 -16.28 3.45
CA SER A 158 5.05 -17.32 4.44
C SER A 158 5.71 -16.79 5.72
N ARG A 159 6.37 -15.64 5.65
CA ARG A 159 7.01 -14.95 6.77
C ARG A 159 6.75 -13.44 6.71
N LEU A 160 6.95 -12.77 7.83
CA LEU A 160 6.98 -11.30 7.86
C LEU A 160 8.24 -10.79 7.17
N LEU A 161 8.05 -9.99 6.13
CA LEU A 161 9.12 -9.28 5.41
C LEU A 161 9.30 -7.87 5.98
N SER A 162 10.55 -7.40 5.96
CA SER A 162 10.91 -6.00 6.13
C SER A 162 10.57 -5.21 4.86
N PRO A 163 10.22 -3.91 4.96
CA PRO A 163 10.10 -3.04 3.79
C PRO A 163 11.32 -3.04 2.87
N SER A 164 12.52 -3.24 3.41
CA SER A 164 13.77 -3.31 2.63
C SER A 164 13.88 -4.53 1.71
N GLU A 165 12.98 -5.50 1.87
CA GLU A 165 12.93 -6.74 1.09
C GLU A 165 11.86 -6.65 -0.02
N ASP A 166 11.28 -5.48 -0.29
CA ASP A 166 10.18 -5.31 -1.24
C ASP A 166 10.50 -5.76 -2.67
N HIS A 167 11.71 -5.50 -3.14
CA HIS A 167 12.24 -5.97 -4.42
C HIS A 167 12.23 -7.51 -4.56
N THR A 168 12.16 -8.27 -3.46
CA THR A 168 12.11 -9.75 -3.51
C THR A 168 10.71 -10.32 -3.73
N LEU A 169 9.66 -9.51 -3.52
CA LEU A 169 8.27 -9.97 -3.61
C LEU A 169 7.89 -10.58 -4.97
N PRO A 170 8.30 -10.00 -6.12
CA PRO A 170 7.90 -10.56 -7.41
C PRO A 170 8.45 -11.96 -7.64
N ASP A 171 9.67 -12.25 -7.19
CA ASP A 171 10.30 -13.56 -7.41
C ASP A 171 9.95 -14.57 -6.32
N ALA A 172 9.93 -14.16 -5.05
CA ALA A 172 9.72 -15.09 -3.94
C ALA A 172 8.23 -15.42 -3.70
N PHE A 173 7.32 -14.52 -4.07
CA PHE A 173 5.90 -14.64 -3.74
C PHE A 173 4.96 -14.38 -4.93
N ASN A 174 5.50 -14.07 -6.11
CA ASN A 174 4.72 -13.68 -7.29
C ASN A 174 3.79 -12.48 -7.03
N ILE A 175 4.29 -11.48 -6.29
CA ILE A 175 3.56 -10.27 -5.90
C ILE A 175 4.29 -9.03 -6.39
N GLY A 176 3.59 -8.15 -7.11
CA GLY A 176 4.11 -6.86 -7.56
C GLY A 176 3.65 -5.69 -6.69
N LEU A 177 4.44 -4.61 -6.68
CA LEU A 177 4.13 -3.35 -5.98
C LEU A 177 4.25 -2.14 -6.91
N THR A 178 3.28 -1.25 -6.87
CA THR A 178 3.32 0.06 -7.55
C THR A 178 2.52 1.11 -6.78
N ASN A 179 2.52 2.35 -7.27
CA ASN A 179 1.64 3.42 -6.80
C ASN A 179 0.90 4.08 -7.96
N LEU A 180 -0.30 4.62 -7.68
CA LEU A 180 -1.04 5.41 -8.65
C LEU A 180 -0.29 6.70 -8.99
N VAL A 181 0.12 7.47 -7.98
CA VAL A 181 0.85 8.73 -8.16
C VAL A 181 2.31 8.54 -7.75
N GLU A 182 3.23 8.94 -8.61
CA GLU A 182 4.67 8.72 -8.40
C GLU A 182 5.28 9.67 -7.35
N ARG A 183 4.69 10.86 -7.20
CA ARG A 183 5.22 11.93 -6.37
C ARG A 183 5.07 11.63 -4.87
N PRO A 184 6.13 11.83 -4.06
CA PRO A 184 6.03 11.75 -2.61
C PRO A 184 5.16 12.84 -1.97
N SER A 185 4.46 12.47 -0.89
CA SER A 185 3.79 13.43 -0.01
C SER A 185 3.76 12.93 1.44
N ALA A 186 3.43 13.78 2.41
CA ALA A 186 3.31 13.34 3.80
C ALA A 186 2.05 12.51 4.05
N GLU A 187 0.99 12.77 3.28
CA GLU A 187 -0.24 12.00 3.28
C GLU A 187 -1.06 12.18 1.99
N ALA A 188 -1.94 11.21 1.73
CA ALA A 188 -2.77 11.18 0.53
C ALA A 188 -3.68 12.41 0.36
N ALA A 189 -4.03 13.10 1.44
CA ALA A 189 -4.86 14.32 1.39
C ALA A 189 -4.15 15.51 0.71
N GLU A 190 -2.83 15.44 0.57
CA GLU A 190 -2.02 16.46 -0.10
C GLU A 190 -2.02 16.34 -1.63
N LEU A 191 -2.56 15.24 -2.18
CA LEU A 191 -2.70 15.05 -3.61
C LEU A 191 -4.00 15.66 -4.12
N SER A 192 -3.96 16.24 -5.31
CA SER A 192 -5.18 16.73 -5.94
C SER A 192 -5.94 15.59 -6.62
N LYS A 193 -7.27 15.71 -6.74
CA LYS A 193 -8.07 14.75 -7.53
C LYS A 193 -7.67 14.72 -9.00
N LYS A 194 -7.20 15.86 -9.53
CA LYS A 194 -6.72 16.00 -10.90
C LYS A 194 -5.45 15.17 -11.09
N GLU A 195 -4.47 15.33 -10.20
CA GLU A 195 -3.21 14.56 -10.18
C GLU A 195 -3.46 13.04 -10.11
N MET A 196 -4.39 12.60 -9.25
CA MET A 196 -4.79 11.19 -9.22
C MET A 196 -5.40 10.71 -10.54
N ALA A 197 -6.31 11.49 -11.13
CA ALA A 197 -6.98 11.13 -12.38
C ALA A 197 -6.03 11.11 -13.59
N GLU A 198 -5.07 12.04 -13.63
CA GLU A 198 -4.04 12.13 -14.68
C GLU A 198 -3.04 10.98 -14.61
N SER A 199 -2.90 10.33 -13.46
CA SER A 199 -1.99 9.18 -13.29
C SER A 199 -2.63 7.83 -13.64
N VAL A 200 -3.96 7.78 -13.77
CA VAL A 200 -4.69 6.54 -14.12
C VAL A 200 -4.24 5.93 -15.47
N PRO A 201 -4.04 6.69 -16.56
CA PRO A 201 -3.52 6.14 -17.81
C PRO A 201 -2.15 5.45 -17.67
N THR A 202 -1.23 6.03 -16.88
CA THR A 202 0.06 5.41 -16.59
C THR A 202 -0.12 4.09 -15.85
N LEU A 203 -1.04 4.04 -14.89
CA LEU A 203 -1.37 2.81 -14.19
C LEU A 203 -1.96 1.74 -15.13
N PHE A 204 -2.84 2.11 -16.07
CA PHE A 204 -3.35 1.18 -17.08
C PHE A 204 -2.22 0.54 -17.89
N ARG A 205 -1.26 1.34 -18.38
CA ARG A 205 -0.08 0.82 -19.11
C ARG A 205 0.71 -0.17 -18.27
N LYS A 206 0.95 0.12 -16.98
CA LYS A 206 1.62 -0.81 -16.06
C LYS A 206 0.83 -2.12 -15.92
N ILE A 207 -0.49 -2.05 -15.72
CA ILE A 207 -1.34 -3.24 -15.58
C ILE A 207 -1.36 -4.07 -16.86
N VAL A 208 -1.41 -3.45 -18.04
CA VAL A 208 -1.35 -4.17 -19.33
C VAL A 208 0.02 -4.79 -19.60
N GLY A 209 1.10 -4.10 -19.24
CA GLY A 209 2.45 -4.67 -19.37
C GLY A 209 2.68 -5.84 -18.42
N VAL A 210 2.23 -5.71 -17.16
CA VAL A 210 2.45 -6.71 -16.11
C VAL A 210 1.48 -7.89 -16.21
N ARG A 211 0.25 -7.66 -16.67
CA ARG A 211 -0.86 -8.63 -16.75
C ARG A 211 -1.07 -9.43 -15.45
N PRO A 212 -1.28 -8.76 -14.29
CA PRO A 212 -1.46 -9.47 -13.03
C PRO A 212 -2.80 -10.23 -12.99
N ARG A 213 -2.92 -11.33 -12.25
CA ARG A 213 -4.24 -12.00 -12.08
C ARG A 213 -5.23 -11.08 -11.36
N VAL A 214 -4.76 -10.40 -10.31
CA VAL A 214 -5.54 -9.44 -9.53
C VAL A 214 -4.75 -8.15 -9.29
N VAL A 215 -5.37 -6.99 -9.51
CA VAL A 215 -4.88 -5.71 -9.00
C VAL A 215 -5.58 -5.39 -7.69
N CYS A 216 -4.81 -5.23 -6.61
CA CYS A 216 -5.34 -4.84 -5.31
C CYS A 216 -5.05 -3.35 -5.02
N PHE A 217 -6.09 -2.53 -4.97
CA PHE A 217 -6.00 -1.12 -4.61
C PHE A 217 -5.95 -0.93 -3.10
N VAL A 218 -4.84 -0.37 -2.62
CA VAL A 218 -4.59 -0.13 -1.18
C VAL A 218 -5.07 1.27 -0.78
N GLY A 219 -6.36 1.51 -0.97
CA GLY A 219 -7.02 2.76 -0.63
C GLY A 219 -8.15 3.13 -1.59
N LYS A 220 -9.30 3.50 -1.02
CA LYS A 220 -10.53 3.87 -1.76
C LYS A 220 -10.33 5.00 -2.78
N SER A 221 -9.50 5.99 -2.48
CA SER A 221 -9.28 7.13 -3.37
C SER A 221 -8.66 6.72 -4.72
N ILE A 222 -7.87 5.63 -4.73
CA ILE A 222 -7.28 5.07 -5.95
C ILE A 222 -8.38 4.51 -6.83
N TRP A 223 -9.23 3.66 -6.25
CA TRP A 223 -10.37 3.08 -6.94
C TRP A 223 -11.34 4.15 -7.45
N ASP A 224 -11.64 5.16 -6.63
CA ASP A 224 -12.55 6.24 -7.04
C ASP A 224 -12.02 6.98 -8.28
N ALA A 225 -10.71 7.19 -8.40
CA ALA A 225 -10.09 7.80 -9.58
C ALA A 225 -10.10 6.85 -10.79
N PHE A 226 -9.76 5.58 -10.56
CA PHE A 226 -9.73 4.53 -11.58
C PHE A 226 -11.14 4.28 -12.18
N GLU A 227 -12.13 4.04 -11.32
CA GLU A 227 -13.53 3.79 -11.72
C GLU A 227 -14.13 5.00 -12.44
N ALA A 228 -13.79 6.22 -12.03
CA ALA A 228 -14.25 7.43 -12.72
C ALA A 228 -13.71 7.50 -14.16
N ARG A 229 -12.47 7.04 -14.40
CA ARG A 229 -11.90 6.96 -15.76
C ARG A 229 -12.61 5.89 -16.58
N VAL A 230 -12.82 4.70 -16.01
CA VAL A 230 -13.58 3.59 -16.65
C VAL A 230 -14.96 4.05 -17.08
N LYS A 231 -15.74 4.65 -16.17
CA LYS A 231 -17.10 5.13 -16.45
C LYS A 231 -17.16 6.26 -17.48
N LYS A 232 -16.12 7.08 -17.59
CA LYS A 232 -16.08 8.17 -18.57
C LYS A 232 -15.93 7.62 -19.99
N ASP A 233 -15.16 6.54 -20.14
CA ASP A 233 -14.85 5.92 -21.43
C ASP A 233 -15.98 5.05 -21.97
N SER A 234 -16.70 4.33 -21.10
CA SER A 234 -17.87 3.52 -21.47
C SER A 234 -19.09 4.33 -21.93
N GLY A 235 -18.91 5.57 -22.42
CA GLY A 235 -19.98 6.43 -22.91
C GLY A 235 -20.95 6.79 -21.78
N GLY A 236 -20.42 7.42 -20.72
CA GLY A 236 -21.08 7.76 -19.46
C GLY A 236 -22.60 7.62 -19.51
N LEU A 237 -23.10 6.47 -19.02
CA LEU A 237 -24.50 6.06 -19.00
C LEU A 237 -25.44 7.26 -19.06
N LYS A 238 -25.87 7.63 -20.28
CA LYS A 238 -26.83 8.71 -20.48
C LYS A 238 -28.03 8.30 -19.64
N LYS A 239 -28.31 9.02 -18.55
CA LYS A 239 -29.61 8.92 -17.91
C LYS A 239 -30.62 9.24 -18.99
N SER A 240 -31.36 8.23 -19.45
CA SER A 240 -32.56 8.43 -20.23
C SER A 240 -33.43 9.36 -19.42
N LYS A 241 -33.47 10.61 -19.87
CA LYS A 241 -34.50 11.55 -19.48
C LYS A 241 -35.73 11.01 -20.20
N THR A 242 -36.51 10.18 -19.53
CA THR A 242 -37.84 9.83 -20.00
C THR A 242 -38.58 11.15 -20.16
N GLU A 243 -38.82 11.55 -21.41
CA GLU A 243 -39.78 12.59 -21.74
C GLU A 243 -41.13 12.10 -21.24
N LEU A 244 -41.57 12.66 -20.11
CA LEU A 244 -42.95 12.59 -19.71
C LEU A 244 -43.62 13.85 -20.28
N ASP A 245 -44.54 13.57 -21.18
CA ASP A 245 -45.46 14.44 -21.89
C ASP A 245 -45.90 15.67 -21.07
N SER A 246 -45.61 16.85 -21.61
CA SER A 246 -45.94 18.13 -20.99
C SER A 246 -47.32 18.60 -21.46
N THR A 247 -48.36 18.18 -20.77
CA THR A 247 -49.63 18.91 -20.74
C THR A 247 -49.57 19.96 -19.63
N LYS A 248 -49.66 21.23 -20.05
CA LYS A 248 -49.71 22.45 -19.22
C LYS A 248 -50.85 22.38 -18.20
N PHE A 249 -50.59 22.77 -16.95
CA PHE A 249 -51.46 23.68 -16.17
C PHE A 249 -50.61 24.36 -15.07
N GLY A 250 -50.75 25.68 -14.95
CA GLY A 250 -49.91 26.55 -14.12
C GLY A 250 -50.34 26.62 -12.65
N GLY A 251 -49.35 26.81 -11.78
CA GLY A 251 -49.49 27.13 -10.35
C GLY A 251 -48.11 27.47 -9.75
N PRO A 252 -48.02 28.31 -8.70
CA PRO A 252 -46.75 28.84 -8.21
C PRO A 252 -45.87 27.75 -7.57
N ALA A 253 -44.56 27.85 -7.78
CA ALA A 253 -43.59 26.82 -7.48
C ALA A 253 -43.40 26.57 -5.97
N PRO A 254 -43.50 25.32 -5.48
CA PRO A 254 -42.98 24.96 -4.17
C PRO A 254 -41.46 24.82 -4.22
N SER A 255 -40.78 25.31 -3.19
CA SER A 255 -39.33 25.16 -2.98
C SER A 255 -38.91 23.70 -3.08
N LYS A 256 -38.02 23.38 -4.04
CA LYS A 256 -37.49 22.03 -4.23
C LYS A 256 -36.74 21.56 -2.97
N PRO A 257 -37.05 20.39 -2.41
CA PRO A 257 -36.21 19.79 -1.39
C PRO A 257 -34.88 19.37 -2.03
N THR A 258 -33.76 19.85 -1.47
CA THR A 258 -32.41 19.40 -1.77
C THR A 258 -32.26 17.94 -1.36
N LYS A 259 -32.67 17.01 -2.23
CA LYS A 259 -32.31 15.59 -2.09
C LYS A 259 -30.80 15.49 -2.24
N GLY A 260 -30.09 15.44 -1.12
CA GLY A 260 -28.66 15.14 -1.08
C GLY A 260 -28.43 13.86 -1.86
N ARG A 261 -27.74 13.96 -3.00
CA ARG A 261 -27.38 12.81 -3.83
C ARG A 261 -26.41 11.96 -3.01
N GLN A 262 -26.94 10.97 -2.30
CA GLN A 262 -26.13 9.96 -1.62
C GLN A 262 -25.25 9.31 -2.69
N LYS A 263 -23.93 9.49 -2.56
CA LYS A 263 -23.00 8.79 -3.43
C LYS A 263 -23.08 7.30 -3.09
N PRO A 264 -23.13 6.40 -4.09
CA PRO A 264 -23.06 4.97 -3.83
C PRO A 264 -21.81 4.68 -3.00
N VAL A 265 -21.98 3.89 -1.93
CA VAL A 265 -20.87 3.47 -1.08
C VAL A 265 -20.12 2.38 -1.82
N THR A 266 -18.87 2.68 -2.23
CA THR A 266 -17.96 1.67 -2.79
C THR A 266 -17.77 0.57 -1.76
N LYS A 267 -17.98 -0.69 -2.17
CA LYS A 267 -17.74 -1.86 -1.32
C LYS A 267 -16.25 -2.23 -1.33
N TRP A 268 -15.75 -2.67 -0.18
CA TRP A 268 -14.46 -3.35 -0.10
C TRP A 268 -14.56 -4.74 -0.75
N GLY A 269 -13.42 -5.33 -1.09
CA GLY A 269 -13.35 -6.64 -1.73
C GLY A 269 -13.32 -6.58 -3.26
N SER A 270 -13.81 -7.64 -3.90
CA SER A 270 -13.87 -7.76 -5.36
C SER A 270 -14.70 -6.62 -5.98
N GLN A 271 -14.25 -6.11 -7.13
CA GLN A 271 -14.91 -5.03 -7.86
C GLN A 271 -15.51 -5.53 -9.17
N PRO A 272 -16.61 -4.92 -9.66
CA PRO A 272 -17.40 -5.44 -10.78
C PRO A 272 -16.81 -5.08 -12.16
N TYR A 273 -15.49 -5.05 -12.28
CA TYR A 273 -14.80 -4.76 -13.53
C TYR A 273 -13.66 -5.75 -13.74
N LYS A 274 -13.29 -5.93 -15.01
CA LYS A 274 -12.12 -6.70 -15.40
C LYS A 274 -11.45 -6.10 -16.63
N LEU A 275 -10.14 -6.31 -16.76
CA LEU A 275 -9.44 -6.13 -18.03
C LEU A 275 -9.41 -7.48 -18.74
N VAL A 276 -9.73 -7.47 -20.04
CA VAL A 276 -9.64 -8.65 -20.89
C VAL A 276 -8.57 -8.36 -21.93
N TYR A 277 -7.67 -9.30 -22.14
CA TYR A 277 -6.57 -9.14 -23.05
C TYR A 277 -6.78 -9.94 -24.32
N ASP A 278 -6.52 -9.34 -25.48
CA ASP A 278 -6.62 -10.04 -26.77
C ASP A 278 -5.61 -11.18 -26.85
N SER A 279 -6.10 -12.33 -27.31
CA SER A 279 -5.35 -13.59 -27.43
C SER A 279 -4.41 -13.63 -28.64
N GLU A 280 -4.56 -12.74 -29.63
CA GLU A 280 -3.83 -12.82 -30.91
C GLU A 280 -2.33 -12.45 -30.80
N ARG A 281 -1.92 -11.72 -29.76
CA ARG A 281 -0.48 -11.45 -29.51
C ARG A 281 0.25 -12.66 -28.92
N ALA A 282 -0.44 -13.79 -28.73
CA ALA A 282 0.07 -14.96 -28.03
C ALA A 282 0.85 -15.96 -28.91
N GLU A 283 0.90 -15.77 -30.23
CA GLU A 283 1.47 -16.76 -31.15
C GLU A 283 2.98 -16.62 -31.43
N LEU A 284 3.65 -15.56 -30.95
CA LEU A 284 5.02 -15.23 -31.38
C LEU A 284 6.17 -15.64 -30.44
N THR A 285 5.87 -16.26 -29.28
CA THR A 285 6.91 -16.65 -28.31
C THR A 285 6.58 -18.00 -27.67
N ALA A 286 6.52 -19.04 -28.49
CA ALA A 286 6.21 -20.39 -28.08
C ALA A 286 7.47 -21.09 -27.52
N ASP A 287 7.96 -20.65 -26.37
CA ASP A 287 9.01 -21.33 -25.60
C ASP A 287 8.87 -21.01 -24.10
N ALA A 288 7.71 -21.31 -23.50
CA ALA A 288 7.56 -21.57 -22.06
C ALA A 288 6.12 -21.99 -21.76
N GLN A 289 5.96 -22.77 -20.70
CA GLN A 289 4.70 -23.22 -20.09
C GLN A 289 3.89 -22.05 -19.45
N ASP A 290 3.85 -20.88 -20.08
CA ASP A 290 3.14 -19.71 -19.59
C ASP A 290 1.68 -19.78 -20.03
N GLU A 291 0.80 -20.18 -19.10
CA GLU A 291 -0.62 -19.81 -19.16
C GLU A 291 -0.73 -18.29 -19.06
N ARG A 292 -0.57 -17.60 -20.20
CA ARG A 292 -0.71 -16.15 -20.25
C ARG A 292 -2.06 -15.75 -19.66
N ILE A 293 -2.02 -14.89 -18.65
CA ILE A 293 -3.21 -14.40 -17.95
C ILE A 293 -4.11 -13.68 -18.97
N ALA A 294 -5.31 -14.23 -19.18
CA ALA A 294 -6.29 -13.74 -20.16
C ALA A 294 -7.09 -12.53 -19.64
N GLU A 295 -7.25 -12.42 -18.33
CA GLU A 295 -7.97 -11.32 -17.70
C GLU A 295 -7.36 -10.91 -16.34
N THR A 296 -7.52 -9.63 -16.01
CA THR A 296 -7.14 -9.06 -14.71
C THR A 296 -8.37 -8.59 -13.96
N LEU A 297 -8.51 -9.05 -12.72
CA LEU A 297 -9.59 -8.64 -11.81
C LEU A 297 -9.14 -7.51 -10.89
N PHE A 298 -10.09 -6.79 -10.30
CA PHE A 298 -9.81 -5.70 -9.36
C PHE A 298 -10.35 -6.00 -7.97
N PHE A 299 -9.54 -5.69 -6.96
CA PHE A 299 -9.87 -5.85 -5.56
C PHE A 299 -9.56 -4.55 -4.81
N LEU A 300 -10.38 -4.19 -3.82
CA LEU A 300 -10.23 -2.96 -3.06
C LEU A 300 -10.12 -3.24 -1.56
N VAL A 301 -9.05 -2.73 -0.95
CA VAL A 301 -8.84 -2.74 0.51
C VAL A 301 -8.72 -1.32 1.06
N PRO A 302 -9.03 -1.10 2.35
CA PRO A 302 -8.74 0.18 3.00
C PRO A 302 -7.23 0.44 3.00
N SER A 303 -6.84 1.72 3.03
CA SER A 303 -5.43 2.08 3.09
C SER A 303 -4.77 1.49 4.34
N THR A 304 -3.61 0.89 4.15
CA THR A 304 -2.81 0.25 5.21
C THR A 304 -2.09 1.25 6.11
N SER A 305 -2.17 2.55 5.82
CA SER A 305 -1.64 3.61 6.67
C SER A 305 -2.22 3.54 8.10
N GLY A 306 -1.36 3.69 9.10
CA GLY A 306 -1.78 3.83 10.51
C GLY A 306 -2.58 5.11 10.80
N ARG A 307 -2.66 6.04 9.84
CA ARG A 307 -3.55 7.21 9.92
C ARG A 307 -5.02 6.83 9.73
N VAL A 308 -5.31 5.68 9.10
CA VAL A 308 -6.68 5.20 8.90
C VAL A 308 -7.14 4.51 10.18
N VAL A 309 -8.02 5.18 10.92
CA VAL A 309 -8.60 4.70 12.18
C VAL A 309 -9.90 3.93 12.00
N SER A 310 -10.55 4.03 10.83
CA SER A 310 -11.81 3.34 10.54
C SER A 310 -11.65 1.84 10.32
N HIS A 311 -10.43 1.36 10.06
CA HIS A 311 -10.11 -0.04 9.88
C HIS A 311 -8.82 -0.33 10.67
N GLN A 312 -8.95 -1.18 11.69
CA GLN A 312 -7.83 -1.64 12.49
C GLN A 312 -7.03 -2.71 11.75
N LEU A 313 -5.95 -3.20 12.36
CA LEU A 313 -5.12 -4.24 11.75
C LEU A 313 -5.91 -5.52 11.47
N SER A 314 -6.79 -5.96 12.37
CA SER A 314 -7.66 -7.13 12.20
C SER A 314 -8.49 -7.03 10.93
N ASP A 315 -9.22 -5.93 10.77
CA ASP A 315 -10.16 -5.70 9.68
C ASP A 315 -9.42 -5.69 8.32
N LYS A 316 -8.20 -5.12 8.32
CA LYS A 316 -7.34 -5.13 7.13
C LYS A 316 -6.81 -6.53 6.82
N VAL A 317 -6.47 -7.32 7.83
CA VAL A 317 -6.03 -8.71 7.66
C VAL A 317 -7.15 -9.56 7.07
N GLU A 318 -8.38 -9.41 7.54
CA GLU A 318 -9.56 -10.13 7.00
C GLU A 318 -9.72 -9.90 5.50
N LEU A 319 -9.67 -8.65 5.04
CA LEU A 319 -9.76 -8.32 3.62
C LEU A 319 -8.57 -8.83 2.80
N PHE A 320 -7.36 -8.87 3.39
CA PHE A 320 -6.20 -9.47 2.71
C PHE A 320 -6.31 -11.01 2.64
N THR A 321 -6.96 -11.65 3.62
CA THR A 321 -7.27 -13.08 3.59
C THR A 321 -8.32 -13.40 2.53
N GLU A 322 -9.34 -12.55 2.40
CA GLU A 322 -10.33 -12.65 1.32
C GLU A 322 -9.66 -12.49 -0.06
N LEU A 323 -8.78 -11.49 -0.21
CA LEU A 323 -7.96 -11.33 -1.42
C LEU A 323 -7.16 -12.61 -1.73
N LYS A 324 -6.49 -13.20 -0.74
CA LYS A 324 -5.75 -14.46 -0.93
C LYS A 324 -6.67 -15.58 -1.43
N SER A 325 -7.83 -15.76 -0.80
CA SER A 325 -8.82 -16.76 -1.21
C SER A 325 -9.26 -16.56 -2.67
N GLN A 326 -9.53 -15.32 -3.08
CA GLN A 326 -9.88 -15.00 -4.47
C GLN A 326 -8.74 -15.31 -5.43
N VAL A 327 -7.50 -14.94 -5.09
CA VAL A 327 -6.32 -15.24 -5.91
C VAL A 327 -6.14 -16.75 -6.08
N ASP A 328 -6.25 -17.52 -4.99
CA ASP A 328 -6.16 -18.98 -5.04
C ASP A 328 -7.26 -19.57 -5.93
N GLN A 329 -8.50 -19.06 -5.85
CA GLN A 329 -9.61 -19.50 -6.71
C GLN A 329 -9.35 -19.19 -8.19
N VAL A 330 -8.81 -18.01 -8.50
CA VAL A 330 -8.47 -17.61 -9.88
C VAL A 330 -7.35 -18.50 -10.43
N LYS A 331 -6.34 -18.81 -9.61
CA LYS A 331 -5.25 -19.73 -9.98
C LYS A 331 -5.74 -21.14 -10.25
N MET A 332 -6.73 -21.60 -9.49
CA MET A 332 -7.32 -22.93 -9.69
C MET A 332 -8.38 -22.97 -10.80
N MET A 333 -8.58 -21.89 -11.57
CA MET A 333 -9.68 -21.73 -12.54
C MET A 333 -11.07 -22.01 -11.97
N LYS A 334 -11.24 -21.81 -10.65
CA LYS A 334 -12.48 -22.03 -9.89
C LYS A 334 -13.19 -20.72 -9.55
N PHE A 335 -12.61 -19.60 -9.94
CA PHE A 335 -13.25 -18.31 -9.75
C PHE A 335 -14.25 -18.08 -10.87
N ASP A 336 -15.54 -18.09 -10.53
CA ASP A 336 -16.57 -17.53 -11.40
C ASP A 336 -16.62 -16.02 -11.15
N PRO A 337 -16.14 -15.17 -12.08
CA PRO A 337 -16.15 -13.74 -11.88
C PRO A 337 -17.57 -13.15 -11.87
N GLY A 338 -18.63 -13.92 -12.16
CA GLY A 338 -20.01 -13.42 -12.21
C GLY A 338 -20.15 -12.25 -13.18
N GLU A 339 -21.03 -11.29 -12.86
CA GLU A 339 -21.27 -10.06 -13.64
C GLU A 339 -20.09 -9.04 -13.52
N THR A 340 -18.85 -9.45 -13.84
CA THR A 340 -17.76 -8.48 -14.06
C THR A 340 -17.87 -7.85 -15.43
N LEU A 341 -17.79 -6.52 -15.46
CA LEU A 341 -17.89 -5.75 -16.69
C LEU A 341 -16.49 -5.58 -17.33
N PRO A 342 -16.29 -5.98 -18.60
CA PRO A 342 -15.03 -5.73 -19.27
C PRO A 342 -14.79 -4.22 -19.44
N ILE A 343 -13.60 -3.77 -19.08
CA ILE A 343 -13.14 -2.40 -19.32
C ILE A 343 -12.78 -2.28 -20.81
N SER A 344 -13.26 -1.22 -21.45
CA SER A 344 -13.03 -0.92 -22.86
C SER A 344 -11.53 -0.91 -23.19
N SER A 345 -11.17 -1.56 -24.29
CA SER A 345 -9.77 -1.69 -24.72
C SER A 345 -9.13 -0.36 -25.11
N SER A 346 -9.94 0.62 -25.54
CA SER A 346 -9.54 2.01 -25.79
C SER A 346 -8.89 2.73 -24.60
N LEU A 347 -9.04 2.23 -23.37
CA LEU A 347 -8.38 2.82 -22.20
C LEU A 347 -6.92 2.43 -22.03
N TYR A 348 -6.47 1.41 -22.75
CA TYR A 348 -5.19 0.77 -22.49
C TYR A 348 -4.49 0.19 -23.73
N GLN A 349 -5.12 0.29 -24.90
CA GLN A 349 -4.52 0.10 -26.22
C GLN A 349 -4.27 1.49 -26.81
N ASP A 350 -3.12 2.08 -26.47
CA ASP A 350 -2.58 3.31 -27.11
C ASP A 350 -1.27 2.96 -27.83
#